data_AF-A0A1U9ZSC5-F1
#
_entry.id   AF-A0A1U9ZSC5-F1
#
_cell.length_a   1.000
_cell.length_b   1.000
_cell.length_c   1.000
_cell.angle_alpha   90.00
_cell.angle_beta   90.00
_cell.angle_gamma   90.00
#
_symmetry.space_group_name_H-M   'P 1'
#
loop_
_entity.id
_entity.type
_entity.pdbx_description
1 polymer ?
#
loop_
_entity_poly.entity_id
_entity_poly.type
_entity_poly.pdbx_seq_one_letter_code
_entity_poly.pdbx_strand_id
1 'polypeptide(L)'
;MAKGCLYALLTVASTATILVTCLAAYLVTGSAGAVLVPVVGLLGVCAFLVARDTMPRDMAPRRALTAEEARRLARERDHVRRTVDFVADPDLTEEQRLTIIDSFIPGRGASRAPYRDRLVLVPELSPSARALLERARAAVMAVYTSRVMRRRLLDGLANEVLLPRQIWEIATLLRLQTDLHEEQERAMRGVVTPELMAVLEPQQEALRRSVASVTARVERLERYARRVQEADAALRAREALDNNDKYRDLLARTDDTEGMRDLEARGAALEETLAESVRVAIDAGRTLSLDRPS
;
A
#
# COMPACT_ATOMS: atom_id res chain seq x y z
N MET A 1 -12.56 -32.47 16.60
CA MET A 1 -12.31 -32.69 18.04
C MET A 1 -11.12 -33.61 18.35
N ALA A 2 -10.45 -34.24 17.37
CA ALA A 2 -9.34 -35.18 17.63
C ALA A 2 -7.96 -34.54 17.94
N LYS A 3 -7.74 -33.25 17.62
CA LYS A 3 -6.42 -32.61 17.77
C LYS A 3 -6.08 -32.25 19.23
N GLY A 4 -7.07 -31.94 20.07
CA GLY A 4 -6.83 -31.64 21.50
C GLY A 4 -6.33 -32.85 22.29
N CYS A 5 -6.77 -34.06 21.91
CA CYS A 5 -6.39 -35.30 22.58
C CYS A 5 -4.91 -35.66 22.34
N LEU A 6 -4.40 -35.41 21.14
CA LEU A 6 -2.99 -35.67 20.81
C LEU A 6 -2.03 -34.76 21.59
N TYR A 7 -2.41 -33.50 21.81
CA TYR A 7 -1.59 -32.56 22.58
C TYR A 7 -1.59 -32.87 24.08
N ALA A 8 -2.74 -33.28 24.63
CA ALA A 8 -2.83 -33.73 26.02
C ALA A 8 -1.95 -34.97 26.26
N LEU A 9 -1.95 -35.93 25.33
CA LEU A 9 -1.12 -37.13 25.41
C LEU A 9 0.38 -36.84 25.33
N LEU A 10 0.81 -35.91 24.45
CA LEU A 10 2.20 -35.48 24.36
C LEU A 10 2.67 -34.75 25.62
N THR A 11 1.83 -33.92 26.23
CA THR A 11 2.17 -33.26 27.51
C THR A 11 2.32 -34.27 28.64
N VAL A 12 1.41 -35.24 28.74
CA VAL A 12 1.46 -36.29 29.77
C VAL A 12 2.68 -37.21 29.57
N ALA A 13 3.01 -37.55 28.32
CA ALA A 13 4.20 -38.34 28.02
C ALA A 13 5.50 -37.60 28.39
N SER A 14 5.57 -36.29 28.11
CA SER A 14 6.73 -35.47 28.45
C SER A 14 6.91 -35.31 29.97
N THR A 15 5.84 -35.08 30.71
CA THR A 15 5.91 -34.98 32.18
C THR A 15 6.24 -36.32 32.84
N ALA A 16 5.70 -37.42 32.32
CA ALA A 16 6.05 -38.76 32.78
C ALA A 16 7.53 -39.07 32.53
N THR A 17 8.07 -38.71 31.36
CA THR A 17 9.48 -38.94 31.03
C THR A 17 10.39 -38.13 31.97
N ILE A 18 10.05 -36.87 32.25
CA ILE A 18 10.81 -36.02 33.18
C ILE A 18 10.78 -36.62 34.60
N LEU A 19 9.60 -37.06 35.07
CA LEU A 19 9.46 -37.69 36.38
C LEU A 19 10.28 -38.98 36.51
N VAL A 20 10.23 -39.85 35.50
CA VAL A 20 11.01 -41.10 35.47
C VAL A 20 12.52 -40.80 35.44
N THR A 21 12.94 -39.82 34.64
CA THR A 21 14.36 -39.43 34.55
C THR A 21 14.85 -38.85 35.88
N CYS A 22 14.04 -38.02 36.55
CA CYS A 22 14.33 -37.49 37.87
C CYS A 22 14.41 -38.60 38.94
N LEU A 23 13.49 -39.58 38.89
CA LEU A 23 13.48 -40.71 39.82
C LEU A 23 14.70 -41.62 39.61
N ALA A 24 15.08 -41.89 38.36
CA ALA A 24 16.27 -42.67 38.02
C ALA A 24 17.56 -41.96 38.49
N ALA A 25 17.66 -40.65 38.27
CA ALA A 25 18.79 -39.84 38.74
C ALA A 25 18.90 -39.82 40.28
N TYR A 26 17.75 -39.75 40.98
CA TYR A 26 17.68 -39.84 42.45
C TYR A 26 18.21 -41.18 42.98
N LEU A 27 17.81 -42.29 42.35
CA LEU A 27 18.24 -43.62 42.77
C LEU A 27 19.75 -43.87 42.59
N VAL A 28 20.38 -43.21 41.62
CA VAL A 28 21.82 -43.37 41.32
C VAL A 28 22.71 -42.48 42.20
N THR A 29 22.25 -41.28 42.57
CA THR A 29 23.09 -40.25 43.24
C THR A 29 22.91 -40.16 44.75
N GLY A 30 21.93 -40.86 45.32
CA GLY A 30 21.66 -40.86 46.77
C GLY A 30 21.10 -39.52 47.28
N SER A 31 20.96 -39.38 48.61
CA SER A 31 20.26 -38.25 49.26
C SER A 31 20.91 -36.88 48.99
N ALA A 32 22.17 -36.82 48.58
CA ALA A 32 22.85 -35.60 48.17
C ALA A 32 22.38 -35.08 46.79
N GLY A 33 21.91 -35.97 45.89
CA GLY A 33 21.32 -35.60 44.59
C GLY A 33 19.84 -35.20 44.67
N ALA A 34 19.19 -35.43 45.81
CA ALA A 34 17.76 -35.23 46.02
C ALA A 34 17.26 -33.82 45.77
N VAL A 35 18.11 -32.82 46.03
CA VAL A 35 17.74 -31.40 45.94
C VAL A 35 18.09 -30.81 44.57
N LEU A 36 19.16 -31.30 43.93
CA LEU A 36 19.69 -30.72 42.71
C LEU A 36 18.87 -31.13 41.46
N VAL A 37 18.42 -32.38 41.42
CA VAL A 37 17.61 -32.94 40.32
C VAL A 37 16.27 -32.22 40.11
N PRO A 38 15.42 -31.98 41.14
CA PRO A 38 14.15 -31.28 40.93
C PRO A 38 14.34 -29.81 40.55
N VAL A 39 15.38 -29.15 41.05
CA VAL A 39 15.68 -27.74 40.70
C VAL A 39 16.10 -27.63 39.24
N VAL A 40 16.98 -28.51 38.76
CA VAL A 40 17.39 -28.53 37.34
C VAL A 40 16.21 -28.91 36.43
N GLY A 41 15.37 -29.85 36.85
CA GLY A 41 14.14 -30.21 36.15
C GLY A 41 13.16 -29.03 36.05
N LEU A 42 12.94 -28.30 37.14
CA LEU A 42 12.08 -27.13 37.18
C LEU A 42 12.64 -25.99 36.31
N LEU A 43 13.95 -25.74 36.38
CA LEU A 43 14.63 -24.76 35.51
C LEU A 43 14.53 -25.14 34.03
N GLY A 44 14.65 -26.43 33.70
CA GLY A 44 14.46 -26.93 32.34
C GLY A 44 13.04 -26.72 31.82
N VAL A 45 12.02 -26.98 32.65
CA VAL A 45 10.62 -26.74 32.30
C VAL A 45 10.33 -25.24 32.16
N CYS A 46 10.82 -24.41 33.07
CA CYS A 46 10.69 -22.96 32.98
C CYS A 46 11.39 -22.41 31.73
N ALA A 47 12.61 -22.86 31.43
CA ALA A 47 13.33 -22.46 30.22
C ALA A 47 12.58 -22.90 28.95
N PHE A 48 11.98 -24.10 28.93
CA PHE A 48 11.17 -24.57 27.81
C PHE A 48 9.88 -23.76 27.64
N LEU A 49 9.21 -23.38 28.73
CA LEU A 49 8.01 -22.55 28.69
C LEU A 49 8.31 -21.14 28.22
N VAL A 50 9.40 -20.52 28.71
CA VAL A 50 9.86 -19.21 28.24
C VAL A 50 10.32 -19.26 26.79
N ALA A 51 11.08 -20.28 26.38
CA ALA A 51 11.46 -20.48 24.99
C ALA A 51 10.24 -20.63 24.08
N ARG A 52 9.20 -21.35 24.51
CA ARG A 52 7.95 -21.52 23.76
C ARG A 52 7.12 -20.23 23.64
N ASP A 53 7.10 -19.39 24.67
CA ASP A 53 6.33 -18.14 24.66
C ASP A 53 7.06 -17.01 23.94
N THR A 54 8.40 -17.03 23.95
CA THR A 54 9.26 -16.14 23.16
C THR A 54 9.45 -16.59 21.71
N MET A 55 9.11 -17.84 21.37
CA MET A 55 9.17 -18.31 19.98
C MET A 55 8.06 -17.63 19.18
N PRO A 56 8.39 -16.77 18.20
CA PRO A 56 7.38 -16.14 17.37
C PRO A 56 6.59 -17.24 16.66
N ARG A 57 5.27 -17.26 16.89
CA ARG A 57 4.31 -18.20 16.26
C ARG A 57 4.34 -18.18 14.73
N ASP A 58 5.07 -17.24 14.13
CA ASP A 58 5.17 -17.04 12.68
C ASP A 58 6.09 -18.03 11.95
N MET A 59 6.87 -18.87 12.64
CA MET A 59 7.77 -19.84 11.99
C MET A 59 7.32 -21.31 12.10
N ALA A 60 6.03 -21.58 12.23
CA ALA A 60 5.54 -22.92 11.90
C ALA A 60 5.65 -23.13 10.38
N PRO A 61 6.31 -24.20 9.88
CA PRO A 61 6.39 -24.43 8.44
C PRO A 61 4.97 -24.49 7.87
N ARG A 62 4.66 -23.58 6.95
CA ARG A 62 3.38 -23.52 6.23
C ARG A 62 3.11 -24.90 5.67
N ARG A 63 2.18 -25.64 6.28
CA ARG A 63 1.70 -26.91 5.72
C ARG A 63 1.24 -26.62 4.30
N ALA A 64 1.67 -27.45 3.35
CA ALA A 64 1.20 -27.36 1.98
C ALA A 64 -0.34 -27.39 2.00
N LEU A 65 -0.97 -26.29 1.59
CA LEU A 65 -2.42 -26.18 1.52
C LEU A 65 -2.91 -27.20 0.50
N THR A 66 -4.03 -27.84 0.80
CA THR A 66 -4.72 -28.63 -0.22
C THR A 66 -5.15 -27.72 -1.37
N ALA A 67 -5.29 -28.26 -2.58
CA ALA A 67 -5.68 -27.46 -3.75
C ALA A 67 -7.02 -26.72 -3.54
N GLU A 68 -7.93 -27.31 -2.75
CA GLU A 68 -9.22 -26.72 -2.40
C GLU A 68 -9.07 -25.55 -1.41
N GLU A 69 -8.24 -25.72 -0.37
CA GLU A 69 -7.92 -24.65 0.58
C GLU A 69 -7.19 -23.49 -0.10
N ALA A 70 -6.31 -23.76 -1.07
CA ALA A 70 -5.62 -22.74 -1.86
C ALA A 70 -6.61 -21.92 -2.70
N ARG A 71 -7.57 -22.58 -3.38
CA ARG A 71 -8.63 -21.87 -4.13
C ARG A 71 -9.53 -21.04 -3.21
N ARG A 72 -9.89 -21.58 -2.04
CA ARG A 72 -10.67 -20.85 -1.05
C ARG A 72 -9.93 -19.61 -0.55
N LEU A 73 -8.65 -19.76 -0.18
CA LEU A 73 -7.82 -18.64 0.25
C LEU A 73 -7.67 -17.58 -0.85
N ALA A 74 -7.50 -17.98 -2.11
CA ALA A 74 -7.46 -17.05 -3.24
C ALA A 74 -8.76 -16.22 -3.34
N ARG A 75 -9.93 -16.86 -3.17
CA ARG A 75 -11.23 -16.15 -3.13
C ARG A 75 -11.35 -15.19 -1.95
N GLU A 76 -10.89 -15.61 -0.76
CA GLU A 76 -10.90 -14.76 0.44
C GLU A 76 -9.97 -13.55 0.28
N ARG A 77 -8.76 -13.75 -0.26
CA ARG A 77 -7.82 -12.67 -0.56
C ARG A 77 -8.38 -11.68 -1.58
N ASP A 78 -9.02 -12.19 -2.64
CA ASP A 78 -9.66 -11.35 -3.65
C ASP A 78 -10.84 -10.58 -3.05
N HIS A 79 -11.63 -11.20 -2.17
CA HIS A 79 -12.66 -10.50 -1.41
C HIS A 79 -12.09 -9.35 -0.57
N VAL A 80 -11.03 -9.60 0.21
CA VAL A 80 -10.33 -8.57 1.01
C VAL A 80 -9.82 -7.43 0.12
N ARG A 81 -9.19 -7.73 -1.02
CA ARG A 81 -8.70 -6.71 -1.96
C ARG A 81 -9.81 -5.79 -2.49
N ARG A 82 -11.06 -6.27 -2.53
CA ARG A 82 -12.22 -5.49 -2.99
C ARG A 82 -12.93 -4.74 -1.86
N THR A 83 -12.84 -5.22 -0.62
CA THR A 83 -13.62 -4.68 0.50
C THR A 83 -12.80 -3.83 1.45
N VAL A 84 -11.53 -4.14 1.65
CA VAL A 84 -10.65 -3.39 2.55
C VAL A 84 -9.92 -2.33 1.74
N ASP A 85 -10.28 -1.08 1.95
CA ASP A 85 -9.60 0.04 1.32
C ASP A 85 -8.37 0.47 2.12
N PHE A 86 -7.20 0.21 1.55
CA PHE A 86 -5.92 0.55 2.16
C PHE A 86 -4.91 1.00 1.12
N VAL A 87 -3.96 1.81 1.56
CA VAL A 87 -2.76 2.16 0.81
C VAL A 87 -1.57 1.49 1.50
N ALA A 88 -0.80 0.73 0.74
CA ALA A 88 0.37 0.04 1.24
C ALA A 88 1.64 0.62 0.64
N ASP A 89 2.74 0.55 1.38
CA ASP A 89 4.05 0.96 0.91
C ASP A 89 4.43 0.21 -0.39
N PRO A 90 4.77 0.91 -1.49
CA PRO A 90 5.16 0.28 -2.74
C PRO A 90 6.41 -0.60 -2.62
N ASP A 91 7.26 -0.39 -1.60
CA ASP A 91 8.47 -1.18 -1.36
C ASP A 91 8.19 -2.49 -0.61
N LEU A 92 6.92 -2.85 -0.39
CA LEU A 92 6.55 -4.15 0.18
C LEU A 92 6.76 -5.26 -0.86
N THR A 93 7.38 -6.35 -0.43
CA THR A 93 7.45 -7.56 -1.25
C THR A 93 6.05 -8.17 -1.43
N GLU A 94 5.85 -8.97 -2.47
CA GLU A 94 4.56 -9.62 -2.69
C GLU A 94 4.18 -10.54 -1.51
N GLU A 95 5.15 -11.20 -0.88
CA GLU A 95 4.89 -11.98 0.32
C GLU A 95 4.43 -11.12 1.50
N GLN A 96 5.07 -9.97 1.73
CA GLN A 96 4.64 -9.04 2.79
C GLN A 96 3.24 -8.49 2.52
N ARG A 97 2.93 -8.15 1.26
CA ARG A 97 1.60 -7.70 0.85
C ARG A 97 0.54 -8.77 1.05
N LEU A 98 0.85 -10.03 0.73
CA LEU A 98 -0.05 -11.15 1.00
C LEU A 98 -0.27 -11.36 2.50
N THR A 99 0.76 -11.21 3.33
CA THR A 99 0.63 -11.29 4.80
C THR A 99 -0.28 -10.18 5.34
N ILE A 100 -0.18 -8.96 4.80
CA ILE A 100 -1.11 -7.86 5.13
C ILE A 100 -2.54 -8.26 4.77
N ILE A 101 -2.78 -8.74 3.54
CA ILE A 101 -4.11 -9.17 3.09
C ILE A 101 -4.67 -10.28 3.98
N ASP A 102 -3.83 -11.29 4.29
CA ASP A 102 -4.21 -12.41 5.14
C ASP A 102 -4.59 -11.96 6.55
N SER A 103 -4.04 -10.84 7.03
CA SER A 103 -4.38 -10.27 8.34
C SER A 103 -5.83 -9.79 8.45
N PHE A 104 -6.46 -9.45 7.32
CA PHE A 104 -7.87 -9.05 7.26
C PHE A 104 -8.84 -10.23 7.07
N ILE A 105 -8.33 -11.45 6.87
CA ILE A 105 -9.17 -12.64 6.72
C ILE A 105 -9.62 -13.12 8.11
N PRO A 106 -10.94 -13.19 8.38
CA PRO A 106 -11.44 -13.66 9.67
C PRO A 106 -10.89 -15.05 10.04
N GLY A 107 -10.39 -15.21 11.27
CA GLY A 107 -9.83 -16.47 11.77
C GLY A 107 -8.41 -16.80 11.29
N ARG A 108 -7.80 -15.96 10.44
CA ARG A 108 -6.37 -16.03 10.07
C ARG A 108 -5.56 -14.83 10.57
N GLY A 109 -6.20 -13.70 10.85
CA GLY A 109 -5.52 -12.50 11.29
C GLY A 109 -4.78 -12.65 12.62
N ALA A 110 -3.58 -12.06 12.68
CA ALA A 110 -2.97 -11.70 13.95
C ALA A 110 -3.84 -10.65 14.65
N SER A 111 -3.78 -10.57 15.99
CA SER A 111 -4.52 -9.57 16.78
C SER A 111 -4.21 -8.11 16.37
N ARG A 112 -3.15 -7.89 15.59
CA ARG A 112 -2.77 -6.63 14.95
C ARG A 112 -2.23 -6.93 13.55
N ALA A 113 -2.60 -6.12 12.55
CA ALA A 113 -2.06 -6.25 11.20
C ALA A 113 -0.53 -6.10 11.23
N PRO A 114 0.25 -7.03 10.64
CA PRO A 114 1.68 -6.89 10.52
C PRO A 114 2.03 -5.72 9.59
N TYR A 115 3.21 -5.11 9.76
CA TYR A 115 3.65 -3.94 8.99
C TYR A 115 2.69 -2.74 9.07
N ARG A 116 2.08 -2.52 10.24
CA ARG A 116 1.08 -1.46 10.45
C ARG A 116 1.63 -0.04 10.16
N ASP A 117 2.92 0.15 10.36
CA ASP A 117 3.66 1.36 9.99
C ASP A 117 3.72 1.57 8.47
N ARG A 118 3.75 0.48 7.69
CA ARG A 118 3.81 0.43 6.21
C ARG A 118 2.43 0.24 5.54
N LEU A 119 1.36 0.52 6.28
CA LEU A 119 -0.02 0.42 5.84
C LEU A 119 -0.86 1.60 6.36
N VAL A 120 -1.67 2.20 5.48
CA VAL A 120 -2.67 3.20 5.85
C VAL A 120 -4.06 2.66 5.50
N LEU A 121 -4.95 2.56 6.49
CA LEU A 121 -6.35 2.21 6.26
C LEU A 121 -7.15 3.47 5.95
N VAL A 122 -7.74 3.54 4.77
CA VAL A 122 -8.51 4.71 4.31
C VAL A 122 -9.72 5.01 5.21
N PRO A 123 -10.43 4.01 5.78
CA PRO A 123 -11.52 4.26 6.74
C PRO A 123 -11.10 4.94 8.03
N GLU A 124 -9.82 4.87 8.43
CA GLU A 124 -9.30 5.52 9.63
C GLU A 124 -8.92 6.99 9.40
N LEU A 125 -8.82 7.42 8.14
CA LEU A 125 -8.59 8.82 7.82
C LEU A 125 -9.83 9.66 8.12
N SER A 126 -9.60 10.90 8.57
CA SER A 126 -10.66 11.91 8.69
C SER A 126 -11.36 12.12 7.33
N PRO A 127 -12.62 12.58 7.31
CA PRO A 127 -13.36 12.76 6.05
C PRO A 127 -12.67 13.68 5.04
N SER A 128 -12.04 14.76 5.50
CA SER A 128 -11.28 15.70 4.64
C SER A 128 -10.00 15.05 4.10
N ALA A 129 -9.27 14.31 4.93
CA ALA A 129 -8.10 13.57 4.50
C ALA A 129 -8.46 12.50 3.45
N ARG A 130 -9.56 11.77 3.66
CA ARG A 130 -10.07 10.80 2.70
C ARG A 130 -10.38 11.44 1.35
N ALA A 131 -11.05 12.59 1.34
CA ALA A 131 -11.35 13.32 0.11
C ALA A 131 -10.08 13.74 -0.66
N LEU A 132 -9.02 14.18 0.04
CA LEU A 132 -7.74 14.50 -0.59
C LEU A 132 -7.05 13.27 -1.18
N LEU A 133 -7.07 12.15 -0.47
CA LEU A 133 -6.51 10.89 -0.98
C LEU A 133 -7.25 10.40 -2.23
N GLU A 134 -8.58 10.47 -2.24
CA GLU A 134 -9.38 10.07 -3.40
C GLU A 134 -9.12 10.95 -4.61
N ARG A 135 -8.95 12.27 -4.43
CA ARG A 135 -8.51 13.18 -5.51
C ARG A 135 -7.16 12.76 -6.09
N ALA A 136 -6.19 12.44 -5.23
CA ALA A 136 -4.88 11.98 -5.67
C ALA A 136 -4.96 10.65 -6.44
N ARG A 137 -5.71 9.67 -5.93
CA ARG A 137 -5.95 8.38 -6.60
C ARG A 137 -6.63 8.58 -7.95
N ALA A 138 -7.65 9.44 -8.04
CA ALA A 138 -8.34 9.75 -9.29
C ALA A 138 -7.40 10.36 -10.33
N ALA A 139 -6.54 11.31 -9.92
CA ALA A 139 -5.53 11.90 -10.80
C ALA A 139 -4.54 10.84 -11.32
N VAL A 140 -4.01 9.98 -10.45
CA VAL A 140 -3.11 8.88 -10.84
C VAL A 140 -3.80 7.88 -11.76
N MET A 141 -5.06 7.52 -11.48
CA MET A 141 -5.84 6.62 -12.34
C MET A 141 -6.11 7.23 -13.71
N ALA A 142 -6.34 8.54 -13.81
CA ALA A 142 -6.47 9.23 -15.10
C ALA A 142 -5.19 9.11 -15.94
N VAL A 143 -4.01 9.17 -15.31
CA VAL A 143 -2.72 8.95 -16.00
C VAL A 143 -2.60 7.51 -16.48
N TYR A 144 -2.80 6.52 -15.60
CA TYR A 144 -2.68 5.09 -15.96
C TYR A 144 -3.65 4.64 -17.05
N THR A 145 -4.84 5.22 -17.10
CA THR A 145 -5.87 4.87 -18.07
C THR A 145 -5.74 5.60 -19.40
N SER A 146 -4.83 6.56 -19.53
CA SER A 146 -4.58 7.29 -20.78
C SER A 146 -3.94 6.42 -21.87
N ARG A 147 -4.24 6.69 -23.15
CA ARG A 147 -3.62 6.01 -24.29
C ARG A 147 -2.16 6.39 -24.43
N VAL A 148 -1.80 7.63 -24.14
CA VAL A 148 -0.41 8.12 -24.18
C VAL A 148 0.49 7.37 -23.19
N MET A 149 -0.02 7.01 -22.00
CA MET A 149 0.68 6.14 -21.05
C MET A 149 0.79 4.70 -21.59
N ARG A 150 -0.32 4.11 -22.08
CA ARG A 150 -0.31 2.75 -22.64
C ARG A 150 0.61 2.60 -23.85
N ARG A 151 0.75 3.65 -24.67
CA ARG A 151 1.65 3.69 -25.83
C ARG A 151 3.09 4.08 -25.50
N ARG A 152 3.42 4.27 -24.21
CA ARG A 152 4.76 4.66 -23.75
C ARG A 152 5.26 5.96 -24.39
N LEU A 153 4.35 6.89 -24.67
CA LEU A 153 4.70 8.26 -25.11
C LEU A 153 5.11 9.14 -23.93
N LEU A 154 4.76 8.72 -22.71
CA LEU A 154 5.27 9.26 -21.46
C LEU A 154 6.41 8.38 -20.94
N ASP A 155 7.16 8.88 -19.95
CA ASP A 155 8.14 8.07 -19.21
C ASP A 155 7.43 7.05 -18.31
N GLY A 156 7.01 5.94 -18.91
CA GLY A 156 6.18 4.92 -18.28
C GLY A 156 6.86 4.25 -17.09
N LEU A 157 8.15 3.95 -17.20
CA LEU A 157 8.92 3.31 -16.13
C LEU A 157 9.06 4.25 -14.92
N ALA A 158 9.33 5.54 -15.15
CA ALA A 158 9.36 6.51 -14.06
C ALA A 158 7.98 6.65 -13.40
N ASN A 159 6.89 6.71 -14.18
CA ASN A 159 5.53 6.82 -13.66
C ASN A 159 5.08 5.59 -12.84
N GLU A 160 5.47 4.38 -13.24
CA GLU A 160 5.15 3.13 -12.52
C GLU A 160 5.78 3.07 -11.12
N VAL A 161 6.92 3.73 -10.92
CA VAL A 161 7.59 3.81 -9.61
C VAL A 161 7.16 5.06 -8.83
N LEU A 162 7.08 6.20 -9.51
CA LEU A 162 6.81 7.50 -8.89
C LEU A 162 5.37 7.60 -8.38
N LEU A 163 4.36 7.28 -9.19
CA LEU A 163 2.97 7.55 -8.83
C LEU A 163 2.51 6.71 -7.61
N PRO A 164 2.83 5.41 -7.49
CA PRO A 164 2.50 4.66 -6.28
C PRO A 164 3.21 5.21 -5.05
N ARG A 165 4.45 5.66 -5.19
CA ARG A 165 5.20 6.34 -4.12
C ARG A 165 4.51 7.62 -3.67
N GLN A 166 4.07 8.46 -4.61
CA GLN A 166 3.36 9.71 -4.32
C GLN A 166 2.07 9.44 -3.52
N ILE A 167 1.28 8.44 -3.92
CA ILE A 167 0.06 8.06 -3.20
C ILE A 167 0.39 7.57 -1.78
N TRP A 168 1.43 6.75 -1.62
CA TRP A 168 1.85 6.26 -0.31
C TRP A 168 2.29 7.40 0.63
N GLU A 169 3.11 8.32 0.15
CA GLU A 169 3.59 9.45 0.96
C GLU A 169 2.45 10.40 1.34
N ILE A 170 1.53 10.68 0.41
CA ILE A 170 0.31 11.46 0.69
C ILE A 170 -0.54 10.74 1.75
N ALA A 171 -0.82 9.45 1.59
CA ALA A 171 -1.62 8.68 2.55
C ALA A 171 -0.98 8.66 3.95
N THR A 172 0.35 8.53 4.03
CA THR A 172 1.08 8.53 5.30
C THR A 172 1.00 9.88 6.01
N LEU A 173 1.16 10.98 5.28
CA LEU A 173 1.03 12.34 5.83
C LEU A 173 -0.41 12.60 6.28
N LEU A 174 -1.40 12.18 5.50
CA LEU A 174 -2.82 12.32 5.84
C LEU A 174 -3.22 11.53 7.09
N ARG A 175 -2.63 10.34 7.30
CA ARG A 175 -2.78 9.56 8.54
C ARG A 175 -2.23 10.35 9.72
N LEU A 176 -1.00 10.83 9.62
CA LEU A 176 -0.36 11.63 10.68
C LEU A 176 -1.18 12.89 11.01
N GLN A 177 -1.67 13.60 9.99
CA GLN A 177 -2.54 14.78 10.19
C GLN A 177 -3.85 14.43 10.88
N THR A 178 -4.46 13.29 10.53
CA THR A 178 -5.68 12.80 11.20
C THR A 178 -5.42 12.51 12.67
N ASP A 179 -4.35 11.75 12.97
CA ASP A 179 -3.97 11.39 14.34
C ASP A 179 -3.70 12.64 15.20
N LEU A 180 -2.94 13.60 14.66
CA LEU A 180 -2.63 14.87 15.33
C LEU A 180 -3.87 15.74 15.55
N HIS A 181 -4.78 15.81 14.56
CA HIS A 181 -6.04 16.52 14.72
C HIS A 181 -6.88 15.89 15.84
N GLU A 182 -7.00 14.56 15.86
CA GLU A 182 -7.72 13.89 16.92
C GLU A 182 -7.10 14.14 18.30
N GLU A 183 -5.77 14.08 18.42
CA GLU A 183 -5.04 14.40 19.65
C GLU A 183 -5.34 15.82 20.16
N GLN A 184 -5.31 16.82 19.28
CA GLN A 184 -5.65 18.20 19.62
C GLN A 184 -7.11 18.32 20.08
N GLU A 185 -8.04 17.67 19.37
CA GLU A 185 -9.44 17.63 19.75
C GLU A 185 -9.62 17.00 21.15
N ARG A 186 -8.88 15.93 21.50
CA ARG A 186 -8.98 15.36 22.87
C ARG A 186 -8.39 16.29 23.91
N ALA A 187 -7.29 16.98 23.62
CA ALA A 187 -6.69 17.95 24.54
C ALA A 187 -7.64 19.13 24.81
N MET A 188 -8.37 19.59 23.79
CA MET A 188 -9.33 20.68 23.89
C MET A 188 -10.65 20.31 24.59
N ARG A 189 -10.96 19.01 24.77
CA ARG A 189 -12.14 18.58 25.55
C ARG A 189 -12.00 18.80 27.07
N GLY A 190 -10.80 19.12 27.56
CA GLY A 190 -10.55 19.46 28.97
C GLY A 190 -10.76 20.94 29.28
N VAL A 191 -10.32 21.38 30.46
CA VAL A 191 -10.27 22.82 30.79
C VAL A 191 -9.22 23.47 29.91
N VAL A 192 -9.67 24.36 29.02
CA VAL A 192 -8.79 25.14 28.14
C VAL A 192 -8.23 26.32 28.92
N THR A 193 -6.94 26.29 29.24
CA THR A 193 -6.23 27.40 29.88
C THR A 193 -5.45 28.24 28.87
N PRO A 194 -5.14 29.52 29.18
CA PRO A 194 -4.29 30.35 28.31
C PRO A 194 -2.91 29.73 28.04
N GLU A 195 -2.33 29.04 29.02
CA GLU A 195 -1.04 28.36 28.88
C GLU A 195 -1.12 27.17 27.91
N LEU A 196 -2.23 26.41 27.96
CA LEU A 196 -2.48 25.34 27.00
C LEU A 196 -2.66 25.90 25.59
N MET A 197 -3.39 27.02 25.43
CA MET A 197 -3.55 27.68 24.13
C MET A 197 -2.22 28.17 23.55
N ALA A 198 -1.35 28.75 24.38
CA ALA A 198 -0.02 29.19 23.94
C ALA A 198 0.85 28.03 23.41
N VAL A 199 0.61 26.80 23.88
CA VAL A 199 1.28 25.59 23.38
C VAL A 199 0.60 25.03 22.12
N LEU A 200 -0.74 25.06 22.05
CA LEU A 200 -1.51 24.49 20.94
C LEU A 200 -1.50 25.37 19.68
N GLU A 201 -1.48 26.70 19.81
CA GLU A 201 -1.52 27.61 18.66
C GLU A 201 -0.41 27.35 17.63
N PRO A 202 0.89 27.25 18.01
CA PRO A 202 1.94 26.89 17.06
C PRO A 202 1.76 25.51 16.43
N GLN A 203 1.21 24.55 17.16
CA GLN A 203 0.97 23.19 16.66
C GLN A 203 -0.18 23.16 15.63
N GLN A 204 -1.25 23.91 15.88
CA GLN A 204 -2.36 24.09 14.94
C GLN A 204 -1.87 24.78 13.66
N GLU A 205 -1.03 25.79 13.78
CA GLU A 205 -0.45 26.48 12.62
C GLU A 205 0.49 25.55 11.83
N ALA A 206 1.32 24.76 12.50
CA ALA A 206 2.15 23.75 11.84
C ALA A 206 1.30 22.70 11.10
N LEU A 207 0.21 22.24 11.71
CA LEU A 207 -0.72 21.29 11.11
C LEU A 207 -1.44 21.89 9.90
N ARG A 208 -1.89 23.15 9.99
CA ARG A 208 -2.50 23.89 8.87
C ARG A 208 -1.54 24.01 7.68
N ARG A 209 -0.27 24.33 7.93
CA ARG A 209 0.76 24.38 6.87
C ARG A 209 1.01 23.01 6.25
N SER A 210 1.03 21.96 7.06
CA SER A 210 1.16 20.58 6.59
C SER A 210 -0.01 20.19 5.66
N VAL A 211 -1.25 20.50 6.04
CA VAL A 211 -2.44 20.26 5.21
C VAL A 211 -2.37 21.05 3.90
N ALA A 212 -1.96 22.32 3.94
CA ALA A 212 -1.78 23.14 2.74
C ALA A 212 -0.71 22.56 1.80
N SER A 213 0.41 22.09 2.34
CA SER A 213 1.48 21.45 1.57
C SER A 213 1.01 20.17 0.86
N VAL A 214 0.32 19.28 1.60
CA VAL A 214 -0.26 18.05 1.01
C VAL A 214 -1.30 18.39 -0.06
N THR A 215 -2.16 19.39 0.19
CA THR A 215 -3.14 19.85 -0.78
C THR A 215 -2.48 20.34 -2.07
N ALA A 216 -1.45 21.17 -1.96
CA ALA A 216 -0.70 21.65 -3.12
C ALA A 216 -0.03 20.50 -3.90
N ARG A 217 0.41 19.44 -3.21
CA ARG A 217 0.96 18.22 -3.83
C ARG A 217 -0.10 17.45 -4.62
N VAL A 218 -1.30 17.29 -4.07
CA VAL A 218 -2.45 16.70 -4.78
C VAL A 218 -2.80 17.53 -6.02
N GLU A 219 -2.84 18.85 -5.91
CA GLU A 219 -3.12 19.73 -7.06
C GLU A 219 -2.06 19.64 -8.15
N ARG A 220 -0.79 19.40 -7.81
CA ARG A 220 0.26 19.12 -8.80
C ARG A 220 -0.01 17.82 -9.55
N LEU A 221 -0.43 16.75 -8.85
CA LEU A 221 -0.84 15.49 -9.47
C LEU A 221 -2.03 15.69 -10.41
N GLU A 222 -3.03 16.47 -9.99
CA GLU A 222 -4.20 16.80 -10.82
C GLU A 222 -3.82 17.61 -12.07
N ARG A 223 -2.90 18.57 -11.95
CA ARG A 223 -2.37 19.31 -13.10
C ARG A 223 -1.64 18.40 -14.06
N TYR A 224 -0.80 17.49 -13.56
CA TYR A 224 -0.14 16.49 -14.40
C TYR A 224 -1.16 15.60 -15.12
N ALA A 225 -2.15 15.07 -14.41
CA ALA A 225 -3.22 14.27 -15.00
C ALA A 225 -3.97 15.02 -16.11
N ARG A 226 -4.23 16.32 -15.92
CA ARG A 226 -4.83 17.17 -16.95
C ARG A 226 -3.96 17.31 -18.20
N ARG A 227 -2.64 17.52 -18.04
CA ARG A 227 -1.71 17.55 -19.20
C ARG A 227 -1.67 16.22 -19.95
N VAL A 228 -1.74 15.10 -19.22
CA VAL A 228 -1.82 13.77 -19.83
C VAL A 228 -3.12 13.59 -20.61
N GLN A 229 -4.24 14.11 -20.12
CA GLN A 229 -5.53 14.11 -20.84
C GLN A 229 -5.51 15.00 -22.09
N GLU A 230 -4.85 16.15 -22.04
CA GLU A 230 -4.62 17.02 -23.20
C GLU A 230 -3.81 16.30 -24.28
N ALA A 231 -2.73 15.62 -23.89
CA ALA A 231 -1.94 14.78 -24.80
C ALA A 231 -2.75 13.61 -25.38
N ASP A 232 -3.61 12.97 -24.57
CA ASP A 232 -4.51 11.92 -25.03
C ASP A 232 -5.54 12.43 -26.05
N ALA A 233 -6.04 13.66 -25.86
CA ALA A 233 -6.93 14.30 -26.82
C ALA A 233 -6.23 14.61 -28.15
N ALA A 234 -5.00 15.13 -28.11
CA ALA A 234 -4.18 15.36 -29.30
C ALA A 234 -3.89 14.04 -30.04
N LEU A 235 -3.58 12.96 -29.31
CA LEU A 235 -3.35 11.64 -29.89
C LEU A 235 -4.60 11.11 -30.59
N ARG A 236 -5.77 11.25 -29.97
CA ARG A 236 -7.05 10.85 -30.60
C ARG A 236 -7.37 11.66 -31.86
N ALA A 237 -7.05 12.96 -31.87
CA ALA A 237 -7.22 13.79 -33.05
C ALA A 237 -6.29 13.36 -34.20
N ARG A 238 -5.03 13.04 -33.90
CA ARG A 238 -4.07 12.50 -34.87
C ARG A 238 -4.53 11.16 -35.45
N GLU A 239 -4.98 10.24 -34.59
CA GLU A 239 -5.50 8.93 -35.03
C GLU A 239 -6.74 9.04 -35.93
N ALA A 240 -7.57 10.06 -35.74
CA ALA A 240 -8.71 10.29 -36.62
C ALA A 240 -8.25 10.66 -38.04
N LEU A 241 -7.10 11.32 -38.19
CA LEU A 241 -6.52 11.63 -39.50
C LEU A 241 -5.84 10.43 -40.18
N ASP A 242 -5.34 9.44 -39.44
CA ASP A 242 -4.77 8.24 -40.05
C ASP A 242 -5.80 7.46 -40.90
N ASN A 243 -7.11 7.71 -40.68
CA ASN A 243 -8.18 7.19 -41.52
C ASN A 243 -8.48 8.04 -42.77
N ASN A 244 -7.66 9.06 -43.07
CA ASN A 244 -7.91 9.98 -44.17
C ASN A 244 -7.55 9.43 -45.55
N ASP A 245 -7.00 8.22 -45.67
CA ASP A 245 -6.61 7.67 -46.97
C ASP A 245 -7.78 7.62 -47.97
N LYS A 246 -9.00 7.36 -47.49
CA LYS A 246 -10.21 7.42 -48.32
C LYS A 246 -10.54 8.83 -48.81
N TYR A 247 -10.24 9.86 -48.01
CA TYR A 247 -10.43 11.26 -48.38
C TYR A 247 -9.32 11.73 -49.32
N ARG A 248 -8.08 11.27 -49.13
CA ARG A 248 -6.97 11.50 -50.07
C ARG A 248 -7.30 10.89 -51.44
N ASP A 249 -7.76 9.65 -51.46
CA ASP A 249 -8.18 8.96 -52.69
C ASP A 249 -9.35 9.68 -53.38
N LEU A 250 -10.31 10.18 -52.60
CA LEU A 250 -11.43 10.96 -53.14
C LEU A 250 -10.93 12.26 -53.79
N LEU A 251 -10.11 13.03 -53.07
CA LEU A 251 -9.56 14.31 -53.55
C LEU A 251 -8.68 14.12 -54.79
N ALA A 252 -7.89 13.05 -54.82
CA ALA A 252 -7.08 12.68 -55.98
C ALA A 252 -7.95 12.33 -57.20
N ARG A 253 -9.10 11.65 -57.01
CA ARG A 253 -10.03 11.33 -58.10
C ARG A 253 -10.81 12.54 -58.61
N THR A 254 -10.92 13.60 -57.82
CA THR A 254 -11.59 14.85 -58.20
C THR A 254 -10.62 15.93 -58.67
N ASP A 255 -9.32 15.60 -58.81
CA ASP A 255 -8.24 16.55 -59.12
C ASP A 255 -8.20 17.79 -58.19
N ASP A 256 -8.66 17.64 -56.95
CA ASP A 256 -8.71 18.72 -55.96
C ASP A 256 -7.37 18.88 -55.22
N THR A 257 -6.46 19.58 -55.88
CA THR A 257 -5.11 19.86 -55.34
C THR A 257 -5.11 20.86 -54.18
N GLU A 258 -6.16 21.67 -54.01
CA GLU A 258 -6.29 22.58 -52.88
C GLU A 258 -6.74 21.82 -51.63
N GLY A 259 -7.79 21.01 -51.74
CA GLY A 259 -8.25 20.13 -50.66
C GLY A 259 -7.17 19.16 -50.19
N MET A 260 -6.33 18.65 -51.11
CA MET A 260 -5.20 17.79 -50.76
C MET A 260 -4.15 18.53 -49.90
N ARG A 261 -3.77 19.75 -50.29
CA ARG A 261 -2.83 20.60 -49.51
C ARG A 261 -3.39 20.97 -48.14
N ASP A 262 -4.68 21.30 -48.07
CA ASP A 262 -5.36 21.62 -46.83
C ASP A 262 -5.36 20.44 -45.85
N LEU A 263 -5.62 19.23 -46.36
CA LEU A 263 -5.64 18.01 -45.56
C LEU A 263 -4.24 17.66 -45.02
N GLU A 264 -3.20 17.85 -45.83
CA GLU A 264 -1.80 17.69 -45.42
C GLU A 264 -1.39 18.72 -44.36
N ALA A 265 -1.72 20.00 -44.56
CA ALA A 265 -1.41 21.06 -43.61
C ALA A 265 -2.07 20.83 -42.24
N ARG A 266 -3.32 20.36 -42.22
CA ARG A 266 -4.02 19.96 -40.99
C ARG A 266 -3.35 18.77 -40.31
N GLY A 267 -2.83 17.82 -41.10
CA GLY A 267 -2.03 16.71 -40.58
C GLY A 267 -0.77 17.16 -39.87
N ALA A 268 0.02 18.01 -40.52
CA ALA A 268 1.25 18.55 -39.95
C ALA A 268 0.99 19.34 -38.65
N ALA A 269 -0.03 20.19 -38.63
CA ALA A 269 -0.41 20.97 -37.44
C ALA A 269 -0.84 20.08 -36.26
N LEU A 270 -1.51 18.95 -36.53
CA LEU A 270 -1.92 18.01 -35.49
C LEU A 270 -0.76 17.19 -34.93
N GLU A 271 0.23 16.82 -35.76
CA GLU A 271 1.46 16.19 -35.28
C GLU A 271 2.26 17.13 -34.38
N GLU A 272 2.37 18.41 -34.75
CA GLU A 272 3.02 19.42 -33.91
C GLU A 272 2.28 19.60 -32.57
N THR A 273 0.95 19.66 -32.60
CA THR A 273 0.11 19.75 -31.39
C THR A 273 0.30 18.53 -30.49
N LEU A 274 0.39 17.33 -31.07
CA LEU A 274 0.65 16.10 -30.31
C LEU A 274 2.05 16.13 -29.68
N ALA A 275 3.07 16.47 -30.46
CA ALA A 275 4.44 16.56 -29.96
C ALA A 275 4.54 17.55 -28.78
N GLU A 276 3.89 18.72 -28.92
CA GLU A 276 3.88 19.74 -27.88
C GLU A 276 3.15 19.29 -26.62
N SER A 277 1.95 18.74 -26.76
CA SER A 277 1.16 18.27 -25.61
C SER A 277 1.85 17.14 -24.84
N VAL A 278 2.50 16.21 -25.54
CA VAL A 278 3.30 15.15 -24.92
C VAL A 278 4.50 15.74 -24.19
N ARG A 279 5.22 16.69 -24.78
CA ARG A 279 6.35 17.38 -24.15
C ARG A 279 5.94 18.09 -22.86
N VAL A 280 4.85 18.85 -22.90
CA VAL A 280 4.28 19.53 -21.72
C VAL A 280 3.89 18.52 -20.64
N ALA A 281 3.32 17.38 -21.01
CA ALA A 281 2.98 16.32 -20.06
C ALA A 281 4.23 15.70 -19.42
N ILE A 282 5.28 15.43 -20.20
CA ILE A 282 6.57 14.91 -19.68
C ILE A 282 7.19 15.90 -18.69
N ASP A 283 7.23 17.19 -19.01
CA ASP A 283 7.83 18.21 -18.15
C ASP A 283 7.03 18.39 -16.84
N ALA A 284 5.69 18.29 -16.91
CA ALA A 284 4.85 18.25 -15.72
C ALA A 284 5.15 17.02 -14.85
N GLY A 285 5.35 15.84 -15.46
CA GLY A 285 5.75 14.62 -14.76
C GLY A 285 7.13 14.74 -14.09
N ARG A 286 8.10 15.36 -14.75
CA ARG A 286 9.43 15.62 -14.18
C ARG A 286 9.39 16.55 -12.99
N THR A 287 8.55 17.58 -13.05
CA THR A 287 8.35 18.53 -11.95
C THR A 287 7.82 17.82 -10.70
N LEU A 288 6.95 16.82 -10.85
CA LEU A 288 6.48 16.00 -9.73
C LEU A 288 7.61 15.18 -9.06
N SER A 289 8.60 14.74 -9.83
CA SER A 289 9.75 13.98 -9.32
C SER A 289 10.72 14.84 -8.52
N LEU A 290 10.92 16.10 -8.93
CA LEU A 290 11.87 17.02 -8.30
C LEU A 290 11.40 17.52 -6.93
N ASP A 291 10.09 17.54 -6.70
CA ASP A 291 9.47 18.06 -5.48
C ASP A 291 9.45 17.05 -4.32
N ARG A 292 10.41 16.11 -4.34
CA ARG A 292 10.58 15.10 -3.30
C ARG A 292 11.25 15.76 -2.08
N PRO A 293 10.65 15.71 -0.89
CA PRO A 293 11.38 16.07 0.32
C PRO A 293 12.52 15.05 0.52
N SER A 294 13.75 15.56 0.62
CA SER A 294 14.96 14.81 0.96
C SER A 294 14.88 14.21 2.34
#